data_AF-A0AAW2VI62-F1
#
_entry.id   AF-A0AAW2VI62-F1
#
_cell.length_a   1.000
_cell.length_b   1.000
_cell.length_c   1.000
_cell.angle_alpha   90.00
_cell.angle_beta   90.00
_cell.angle_gamma   90.00
#
_symmetry.space_group_name_H-M   'P 1'
#
loop_
_entity.id
_entity.type
_entity.pdbx_description
1 polymer ?
#
loop_
_entity_poly.entity_id
_entity_poly.type
_entity_poly.pdbx_seq_one_letter_code
_entity_poly.pdbx_strand_id
1 'polypeptide(L)'
;MNSHENPLTIATKANQLVFVREVLRLRPELALELNQDGFRPLDVAAAYGHVEIAAEILAAGPEICLLAGRDGRTALHYAATNGRVEIIDQLMAASSDSAKDVTTFGETALHLAVKSFKFESVKSVLHWLEKVGMVEVVNWADKEGNTALHYAASRKQLEASFKYSC
;
A
#
# COMPACT_ATOMS: atom_id res chain seq x y z
N MET A 1 14.10 -25.62 9.58
CA MET A 1 13.10 -25.70 10.67
C MET A 1 11.83 -25.06 10.14
N ASN A 2 10.81 -25.91 9.95
CA ASN A 2 9.46 -25.67 9.43
C ASN A 2 9.21 -24.41 8.58
N SER A 3 9.38 -24.59 7.27
CA SER A 3 9.02 -23.68 6.19
C SER A 3 7.50 -23.60 6.00
N HIS A 4 6.77 -23.08 6.99
CA HIS A 4 5.34 -22.81 6.80
C HIS A 4 5.20 -21.58 5.89
N GLU A 5 5.25 -21.79 4.57
CA GLU A 5 4.70 -20.80 3.64
C GLU A 5 3.21 -20.64 3.97
N ASN A 6 2.77 -19.41 4.21
CA ASN A 6 1.35 -19.12 4.36
C ASN A 6 0.67 -19.45 3.01
N PRO A 7 -0.17 -20.50 2.93
CA PRO A 7 -0.73 -20.96 1.65
C PRO A 7 -1.62 -19.90 1.01
N LEU A 8 -2.20 -18.99 1.81
CA LEU A 8 -2.95 -17.86 1.31
C LEU A 8 -2.05 -16.89 0.55
N THR A 9 -0.83 -16.62 1.02
CA THR A 9 0.14 -15.77 0.29
C THR A 9 0.58 -16.39 -1.04
N ILE A 10 0.75 -17.72 -1.11
CA ILE A 10 1.07 -18.42 -2.36
C ILE A 10 -0.07 -18.26 -3.36
N ALA A 11 -1.31 -18.50 -2.91
CA ALA A 11 -2.50 -18.37 -3.74
C ALA A 11 -2.71 -16.94 -4.22
N THR A 12 -2.49 -15.95 -3.35
CA THR A 12 -2.52 -14.53 -3.70
C THR A 12 -1.47 -14.21 -4.77
N LYS A 13 -0.22 -14.63 -4.57
CA LYS A 13 0.86 -14.41 -5.55
C LYS A 13 0.57 -15.05 -6.92
N ALA A 14 -0.11 -16.19 -6.93
CA ALA A 14 -0.53 -16.90 -8.14
C ALA A 14 -1.86 -16.37 -8.73
N ASN A 15 -2.45 -15.33 -8.15
CA ASN A 15 -3.74 -14.76 -8.51
C ASN A 15 -4.90 -15.78 -8.54
N GLN A 16 -4.92 -16.73 -7.61
CA GLN A 16 -5.90 -17.81 -7.53
C GLN A 16 -7.11 -17.41 -6.67
N LEU A 17 -7.95 -16.50 -7.16
CA LEU A 17 -9.08 -15.91 -6.41
C LEU A 17 -10.01 -16.95 -5.76
N VAL A 18 -10.39 -18.00 -6.49
CA VAL A 18 -11.29 -19.05 -5.96
C VAL A 18 -10.67 -19.77 -4.77
N PHE A 19 -9.36 -20.04 -4.84
CA PHE A 19 -8.64 -20.69 -3.76
C PHE A 19 -8.47 -19.76 -2.57
N VAL A 20 -8.17 -18.47 -2.81
CA VAL A 20 -8.13 -17.44 -1.77
C VAL A 20 -9.45 -17.40 -0.99
N ARG A 21 -10.59 -17.34 -1.69
CA ARG A 21 -11.92 -17.35 -1.07
C ARG A 21 -12.15 -18.57 -0.20
N GLU A 22 -11.83 -19.75 -0.72
CA GLU A 22 -12.04 -20.99 0.03
C GLU A 22 -11.13 -21.09 1.25
N VAL A 23 -9.87 -20.64 1.14
CA VAL A 23 -8.94 -20.59 2.27
C VAL A 23 -9.40 -19.58 3.31
N LEU A 24 -9.82 -18.38 2.93
CA LEU A 24 -10.36 -17.38 3.86
C LEU A 24 -11.63 -17.88 4.56
N ARG A 25 -12.49 -18.63 3.86
CA ARG A 25 -13.69 -19.24 4.44
C ARG A 25 -13.35 -20.28 5.50
N LEU A 26 -12.30 -21.07 5.30
CA LEU A 26 -11.90 -22.16 6.20
C LEU A 26 -10.97 -21.70 7.34
N ARG A 27 -10.08 -20.75 7.05
CA ARG A 27 -8.99 -20.28 7.93
C ARG A 27 -8.74 -18.77 7.71
N PRO A 28 -9.67 -17.90 8.14
CA PRO A 28 -9.53 -16.44 7.97
C PRO A 28 -8.30 -15.86 8.69
N GLU A 29 -7.82 -16.51 9.76
CA GLU A 29 -6.62 -16.11 10.51
C GLU A 29 -5.36 -16.03 9.64
N LEU A 30 -5.30 -16.80 8.54
CA LEU A 30 -4.18 -16.75 7.59
C LEU A 30 -4.06 -15.40 6.87
N ALA A 31 -5.10 -14.57 6.86
CA ALA A 31 -5.05 -13.21 6.34
C ALA A 31 -4.12 -12.29 7.17
N LEU A 32 -3.96 -12.60 8.47
CA LEU A 32 -3.16 -11.83 9.42
C LEU A 32 -1.72 -12.30 9.52
N GLU A 33 -1.44 -13.54 9.10
CA GLU A 33 -0.14 -14.18 9.22
C GLU A 33 0.84 -13.70 8.15
N LEU A 34 2.05 -13.38 8.59
CA LEU A 34 3.18 -13.07 7.71
C LEU A 34 3.75 -14.37 7.13
N ASN A 35 4.14 -14.34 5.85
CA ASN A 35 5.00 -15.36 5.28
C ASN A 35 6.47 -15.17 5.75
N GLN A 36 7.35 -16.05 5.29
CA GLN A 36 8.77 -16.06 5.66
C GLN A 36 9.53 -14.80 5.22
N ASP A 37 9.05 -14.14 4.16
CA ASP A 37 9.63 -12.90 3.67
C ASP A 37 9.09 -11.66 4.40
N GLY A 38 8.17 -11.84 5.35
CA GLY A 38 7.56 -10.77 6.13
C GLY A 38 6.42 -10.04 5.41
N PHE A 39 5.69 -10.74 4.52
CA PHE A 39 4.53 -10.19 3.81
C PHE A 39 3.24 -10.92 4.20
N ARG A 40 2.17 -10.17 4.41
CA ARG A 40 0.80 -10.70 4.52
C ARG A 40 0.19 -10.91 3.13
N PRO A 41 -0.89 -11.68 3.01
CA PRO A 41 -1.61 -11.82 1.74
C PRO A 41 -2.01 -10.47 1.14
N LEU A 42 -2.45 -9.50 1.96
CA LEU A 42 -2.82 -8.17 1.47
C LEU A 42 -1.61 -7.40 0.90
N ASP A 43 -0.43 -7.51 1.52
CA ASP A 43 0.81 -6.89 1.00
C ASP A 43 1.16 -7.45 -0.38
N VAL A 44 1.03 -8.76 -0.55
CA VAL A 44 1.27 -9.45 -1.83
C VAL A 44 0.24 -8.99 -2.86
N ALA A 45 -1.05 -8.99 -2.54
CA ALA A 45 -2.10 -8.50 -3.45
C ALA A 45 -1.82 -7.05 -3.88
N ALA A 46 -1.37 -6.21 -2.94
CA ALA A 46 -1.04 -4.81 -3.20
C ALA A 46 0.23 -4.61 -4.04
N ALA A 47 1.25 -5.44 -3.88
CA ALA A 47 2.44 -5.37 -4.73
C ALA A 47 2.13 -5.79 -6.18
N TYR A 48 1.34 -6.86 -6.35
CA TYR A 48 1.02 -7.42 -7.66
C TYR A 48 -0.17 -6.76 -8.37
N GLY A 49 -1.02 -6.02 -7.64
CA GLY A 49 -2.20 -5.37 -8.19
C GLY A 49 -3.40 -6.31 -8.35
N HIS A 50 -3.56 -7.30 -7.46
CA HIS A 50 -4.68 -8.24 -7.51
C HIS A 50 -5.90 -7.68 -6.80
N VAL A 51 -6.67 -6.86 -7.52
CA VAL A 51 -7.77 -6.03 -7.02
C VAL A 51 -8.88 -6.86 -6.38
N GLU A 52 -9.27 -7.97 -7.00
CA GLU A 52 -10.33 -8.84 -6.48
C GLU A 52 -9.88 -9.56 -5.21
N ILE A 53 -8.63 -10.00 -5.16
CA ILE A 53 -8.07 -10.67 -3.98
C ILE A 53 -7.93 -9.70 -2.81
N ALA A 54 -7.47 -8.47 -3.07
CA ALA A 54 -7.40 -7.44 -2.05
C ALA A 54 -8.80 -7.13 -1.49
N ALA A 55 -9.83 -7.03 -2.35
CA ALA A 55 -11.21 -6.84 -1.92
C ALA A 55 -11.71 -7.98 -1.01
N GLU A 56 -11.44 -9.24 -1.34
CA GLU A 56 -11.82 -10.39 -0.50
C GLU A 56 -11.13 -10.37 0.87
N ILE A 57 -9.85 -10.03 0.91
CA ILE A 57 -9.10 -9.94 2.16
C ILE A 57 -9.61 -8.78 3.03
N LEU A 58 -9.87 -7.62 2.44
CA LEU A 58 -10.41 -6.45 3.15
C LEU A 58 -11.86 -6.68 3.60
N ALA A 59 -12.65 -7.46 2.86
CA ALA A 59 -14.00 -7.84 3.29
C ALA A 59 -13.99 -8.76 4.52
N ALA A 60 -12.92 -9.53 4.73
CA ALA A 60 -12.72 -10.34 5.94
C ALA A 60 -12.27 -9.50 7.15
N GLY A 61 -11.62 -8.36 6.92
CA GLY A 61 -11.17 -7.42 7.95
C GLY A 61 -10.54 -6.18 7.34
N PRO A 62 -11.21 -5.01 7.31
CA PRO A 62 -10.65 -3.81 6.70
C PRO A 62 -9.41 -3.29 7.44
N GLU A 63 -9.33 -3.48 8.75
CA GLU A 63 -8.20 -3.08 9.60
C GLU A 63 -6.86 -3.76 9.24
N ILE A 64 -6.91 -4.86 8.46
CA ILE A 64 -5.71 -5.54 7.97
C ILE A 64 -4.83 -4.59 7.14
N CYS A 65 -5.43 -3.58 6.50
CA CYS A 65 -4.67 -2.57 5.74
C CYS A 65 -3.73 -1.71 6.60
N LEU A 66 -3.95 -1.63 7.91
CA LEU A 66 -3.14 -0.87 8.87
C LEU A 66 -1.99 -1.70 9.46
N LEU A 67 -1.93 -3.01 9.17
CA LEU A 67 -0.92 -3.89 9.75
C LEU A 67 0.42 -3.77 9.02
N ALA A 68 1.43 -3.29 9.72
CA ALA A 68 2.79 -3.24 9.22
C ALA A 68 3.42 -4.63 9.13
N GLY A 69 4.05 -4.92 8.00
CA GLY A 69 4.90 -6.10 7.77
C GLY A 69 6.38 -5.71 7.77
N ARG A 70 7.13 -6.29 6.83
CA ARG A 70 8.56 -6.02 6.65
C ARG A 70 8.87 -4.53 6.49
N ASP A 71 9.94 -4.08 7.16
CA ASP A 71 10.43 -2.69 7.17
C ASP A 71 9.39 -1.65 7.61
N GLY A 72 8.36 -2.07 8.35
CA GLY A 72 7.27 -1.20 8.78
C GLY A 72 6.29 -0.84 7.66
N ARG A 73 6.37 -1.51 6.50
CA ARG A 73 5.49 -1.22 5.37
C ARG A 73 4.13 -1.89 5.54
N THR A 74 3.09 -1.14 5.19
CA THR A 74 1.70 -1.61 5.04
C THR A 74 1.38 -1.86 3.57
N ALA A 75 0.21 -2.44 3.29
CA ALA A 75 -0.27 -2.69 1.94
C ALA A 75 -0.30 -1.41 1.07
N LEU A 76 -0.60 -0.24 1.66
CA LEU A 76 -0.64 1.03 0.94
C LEU A 76 0.75 1.42 0.42
N HIS A 77 1.81 1.17 1.21
CA HIS A 77 3.18 1.39 0.78
C HIS A 77 3.55 0.54 -0.44
N TYR A 78 3.15 -0.73 -0.45
CA TYR A 78 3.40 -1.62 -1.60
C TYR A 78 2.61 -1.21 -2.83
N ALA A 79 1.33 -0.85 -2.68
CA ALA A 79 0.49 -0.38 -3.78
C ALA A 79 1.07 0.90 -4.41
N ALA A 80 1.43 1.88 -3.57
CA ALA A 80 1.99 3.16 -4.01
C ALA A 80 3.38 2.99 -4.68
N THR A 81 4.24 2.13 -4.13
CA THR A 81 5.56 1.81 -4.72
C THR A 81 5.42 1.16 -6.10
N ASN A 82 4.40 0.31 -6.29
CA ASN A 82 4.23 -0.48 -7.51
C ASN A 82 3.29 0.15 -8.55
N GLY A 83 2.63 1.26 -8.23
CA GLY A 83 1.74 1.94 -9.19
C GLY A 83 0.32 1.36 -9.22
N ARG A 84 -0.15 0.70 -8.15
CA ARG A 84 -1.44 -0.01 -8.14
C ARG A 84 -2.56 0.90 -7.68
N VAL A 85 -3.06 1.74 -8.58
CA VAL A 85 -4.04 2.79 -8.27
C VAL A 85 -5.34 2.22 -7.72
N GLU A 86 -5.89 1.17 -8.33
CA GLU A 86 -7.15 0.57 -7.88
C GLU A 86 -7.01 -0.03 -6.47
N ILE A 87 -5.83 -0.55 -6.12
CA ILE A 87 -5.56 -1.03 -4.77
C ILE A 87 -5.45 0.14 -3.79
N ILE A 88 -4.80 1.25 -4.17
CA ILE A 88 -4.74 2.46 -3.32
C ILE A 88 -6.15 2.92 -2.98
N ASP A 89 -7.04 2.96 -3.98
CA ASP A 89 -8.43 3.36 -3.78
C ASP A 89 -9.16 2.41 -2.82
N GLN A 90 -8.98 1.09 -2.96
CA GLN A 90 -9.56 0.12 -2.04
C GLN A 90 -9.05 0.26 -0.61
N LEU A 91 -7.74 0.43 -0.42
CA LEU A 91 -7.11 0.53 0.90
C LEU A 91 -7.53 1.82 1.61
N MET A 92 -7.50 2.95 0.90
CA MET A 92 -7.91 4.26 1.44
C MET A 92 -9.41 4.31 1.74
N ALA A 93 -10.24 3.60 0.95
CA ALA A 93 -11.66 3.44 1.24
C ALA A 93 -11.92 2.53 2.45
N ALA A 94 -11.11 1.49 2.66
CA ALA A 94 -11.21 0.60 3.80
C ALA A 94 -10.80 1.29 5.11
N SER A 95 -9.70 2.04 5.09
CA SER A 95 -9.31 2.94 6.17
C SER A 95 -8.38 4.04 5.67
N SER A 96 -8.83 5.29 5.76
CA SER A 96 -8.04 6.45 5.38
C SER A 96 -6.87 6.72 6.32
N ASP A 97 -6.88 6.16 7.54
CA ASP A 97 -5.77 6.27 8.48
C ASP A 97 -4.49 5.59 7.96
N SER A 98 -4.60 4.66 7.00
CA SER A 98 -3.45 4.04 6.34
C SER A 98 -2.52 5.05 5.65
N ALA A 99 -3.03 6.25 5.32
CA ALA A 99 -2.24 7.33 4.74
C ALA A 99 -1.18 7.90 5.69
N LYS A 100 -1.41 7.77 7.01
CA LYS A 100 -0.51 8.23 8.07
C LYS A 100 0.55 7.18 8.43
N ASP A 101 0.44 5.97 7.91
CA ASP A 101 1.44 4.94 8.19
C ASP A 101 2.78 5.36 7.60
N VAL A 102 3.84 5.07 8.36
CA VAL A 102 5.22 5.35 7.97
C VAL A 102 6.07 4.09 8.07
N THR A 103 6.98 3.93 7.12
CA THR A 103 7.98 2.86 7.18
C THR A 103 8.95 3.06 8.34
N THR A 104 9.82 2.08 8.57
CA THR A 104 10.97 2.21 9.48
C THR A 104 11.92 3.36 9.12
N PHE A 105 11.85 3.90 7.90
CA PHE A 105 12.59 5.08 7.46
C PHE A 105 11.82 6.40 7.63
N GLY A 106 10.60 6.36 8.17
CA GLY A 106 9.72 7.53 8.30
C GLY A 106 9.01 7.92 7.00
N GLU A 107 9.04 7.06 5.98
CA GLU A 107 8.46 7.36 4.67
C GLU A 107 6.98 7.01 4.65
N THR A 108 6.14 7.93 4.19
CA THR A 108 4.73 7.63 3.86
C THR A 108 4.59 6.95 2.51
N ALA A 109 3.41 6.43 2.18
CA ALA A 109 3.11 5.91 0.85
C ALA A 109 3.38 6.93 -0.28
N LEU A 110 3.16 8.23 -0.03
CA LEU A 110 3.45 9.30 -0.97
C LEU A 110 4.94 9.44 -1.28
N HIS A 111 5.81 9.33 -0.26
CA HIS A 111 7.27 9.32 -0.45
C HIS A 111 7.68 8.19 -1.40
N LEU A 112 7.18 6.98 -1.15
CA LEU A 112 7.51 5.82 -1.96
C LEU A 112 6.98 5.91 -3.39
N ALA A 113 5.77 6.45 -3.59
CA ALA A 113 5.21 6.70 -4.93
C ALA A 113 6.11 7.65 -5.74
N VAL A 114 6.56 8.75 -5.13
CA VAL A 114 7.48 9.71 -5.75
C VAL A 114 8.84 9.08 -6.02
N LYS A 115 9.45 8.40 -5.03
CA LYS A 115 10.76 7.74 -5.17
C LYS A 115 10.76 6.65 -6.25
N SER A 116 9.61 6.03 -6.50
CA SER A 116 9.41 4.95 -7.47
C SER A 116 8.81 5.40 -8.80
N PHE A 117 8.68 6.71 -9.02
CA PHE A 117 8.17 7.31 -10.27
C PHE A 117 6.75 6.85 -10.65
N LYS A 118 5.89 6.65 -9.66
CA LYS A 118 4.50 6.19 -9.86
C LYS A 118 3.53 7.37 -9.89
N PHE A 119 3.54 8.12 -10.98
CA PHE A 119 2.76 9.35 -11.12
C PHE A 119 1.27 9.19 -10.82
N GLU A 120 0.64 8.14 -11.33
CA GLU A 120 -0.79 7.92 -11.10
C GLU A 120 -1.08 7.57 -9.63
N SER A 121 -0.16 6.88 -8.96
CA SER A 121 -0.25 6.68 -7.50
C SER A 121 -0.05 7.97 -6.73
N VAL A 122 0.87 8.85 -7.15
CA VAL A 122 1.02 10.19 -6.54
C VAL A 122 -0.30 10.97 -6.65
N LYS A 123 -0.92 11.00 -7.84
CA LYS A 123 -2.21 11.68 -8.03
C LYS A 123 -3.33 11.08 -7.19
N SER A 124 -3.47 9.75 -7.19
CA SER A 124 -4.51 9.06 -6.41
C SER A 124 -4.32 9.29 -4.90
N VAL A 125 -3.10 9.16 -4.38
CA VAL A 125 -2.82 9.42 -2.96
C VAL A 125 -3.12 10.88 -2.61
N LEU A 126 -2.66 11.86 -3.41
CA LEU A 126 -2.97 13.28 -3.16
C LEU A 126 -4.48 13.56 -3.20
N HIS A 127 -5.19 13.03 -4.20
CA HIS A 127 -6.64 13.15 -4.30
C HIS A 127 -7.35 12.61 -3.06
N TRP A 128 -6.93 11.44 -2.56
CA TRP A 128 -7.49 10.89 -1.34
C TRP A 128 -7.16 11.72 -0.11
N LEU A 129 -5.91 12.19 0.05
CA LEU A 129 -5.51 13.06 1.17
C LEU A 129 -6.36 14.33 1.23
N GLU A 130 -6.63 14.97 0.10
CA GLU A 130 -7.54 16.12 0.01
C GLU A 130 -8.97 15.73 0.40
N LYS A 131 -9.48 14.63 -0.17
CA LYS A 131 -10.84 14.13 0.07
C LYS A 131 -11.11 13.80 1.55
N VAL A 132 -10.13 13.25 2.26
CA VAL A 132 -10.26 12.86 3.68
C VAL A 132 -9.79 13.95 4.65
N GLY A 133 -9.31 15.09 4.15
CA GLY A 133 -8.83 16.20 4.96
C GLY A 133 -7.49 15.94 5.65
N MET A 134 -6.63 15.08 5.10
CA MET A 134 -5.30 14.72 5.60
C MET A 134 -4.16 15.38 4.80
N VAL A 135 -4.38 16.59 4.31
CA VAL A 135 -3.41 17.31 3.46
C VAL A 135 -2.08 17.58 4.16
N GLU A 136 -2.03 17.55 5.49
CA GLU A 136 -0.81 17.72 6.28
C GLU A 136 0.22 16.61 6.03
N VAL A 137 -0.21 15.40 5.66
CA VAL A 137 0.65 14.24 5.38
C VAL A 137 1.62 14.53 4.24
N VAL A 138 1.25 15.40 3.31
CA VAL A 138 2.10 15.82 2.18
C VAL A 138 3.39 16.50 2.65
N ASN A 139 3.35 17.15 3.82
CA ASN A 139 4.47 17.89 4.39
C ASN A 139 5.25 17.09 5.45
N TRP A 140 4.87 15.85 5.73
CA TRP A 140 5.62 15.02 6.66
C TRP A 140 7.00 14.72 6.08
N ALA A 141 8.01 14.78 6.95
CA ALA A 141 9.38 14.49 6.60
C ALA A 141 9.75 13.08 7.05
N ASP A 142 10.53 12.39 6.23
CA ASP A 142 11.16 11.13 6.62
C ASP A 142 12.27 11.33 7.66
N LYS A 143 12.95 10.25 8.04
CA LYS A 143 14.06 10.30 9.02
C LYS A 143 15.27 11.11 8.55
N GLU A 144 15.40 11.39 7.26
CA GLU A 144 16.45 12.24 6.69
C GLU A 144 16.02 13.71 6.63
N GLY A 145 14.78 14.03 7.05
CA GLY A 145 14.22 15.38 6.97
C GLY A 145 13.66 15.71 5.59
N ASN A 146 13.57 14.75 4.68
CA ASN A 146 13.06 14.95 3.33
C ASN A 146 11.55 14.69 3.29
N THR A 147 10.80 15.66 2.76
CA THR A 147 9.39 15.43 2.37
C THR A 147 9.31 14.77 0.99
N ALA A 148 8.14 14.25 0.62
CA ALA A 148 7.90 13.73 -0.72
C ALA A 148 8.25 14.77 -1.82
N LEU A 149 8.04 16.06 -1.55
CA LEU A 149 8.36 17.14 -2.47
C LEU A 149 9.88 17.32 -2.70
N HIS A 150 10.71 17.10 -1.68
CA HIS A 150 12.18 17.16 -1.80
C HIS A 150 12.68 16.13 -2.82
N TYR A 151 12.15 14.91 -2.75
CA TYR A 151 12.46 13.83 -3.70
C TYR A 151 11.98 14.13 -5.12
N ALA A 152 10.85 14.81 -5.25
CA ALA A 152 10.29 15.13 -6.54
C ALA A 152 11.03 16.30 -7.23
N ALA A 153 11.45 17.30 -6.44
CA ALA A 153 12.24 18.44 -6.92
C ALA A 153 13.66 18.03 -7.35
N SER A 154 14.35 17.22 -6.54
CA SER A 154 15.70 16.72 -6.85
C SER A 154 15.76 15.87 -8.13
N ARG A 155 14.61 15.37 -8.61
CA ARG A 155 14.52 14.44 -9.75
C ARG A 155 13.86 15.03 -11.00
N LYS A 156 13.66 16.37 -11.07
CA LYS A 156 12.96 17.10 -12.16
C LYS A 156 11.53 16.60 -12.46
N GLN A 157 10.83 16.05 -11.46
CA GLN A 157 9.55 15.36 -11.68
C GLN A 157 8.33 16.29 -11.67
N LEU A 158 8.37 17.42 -10.94
CA LEU A 158 7.17 18.22 -10.64
C LEU A 158 6.94 19.48 -11.48
N GLU A 159 7.92 19.94 -12.26
CA GLU A 159 7.68 21.09 -13.14
C GLU A 159 6.66 20.80 -14.25
N ALA A 160 6.40 19.52 -14.54
CA ALA A 160 5.45 19.10 -15.58
C ALA A 160 4.01 18.86 -15.07
N SER A 161 3.82 18.51 -13.79
CA SER A 161 2.51 18.03 -13.29
C SER A 161 1.68 19.08 -12.54
N PHE A 162 2.30 20.15 -12.01
CA PHE A 162 1.58 21.22 -11.30
C PHE A 162 1.18 22.41 -12.20
N LYS A 163 1.51 22.39 -13.49
CA LYS A 163 1.20 23.48 -14.44
C LYS A 163 -0.26 23.54 -14.91
N TYR A 164 -1.15 22.65 -14.47
CA TYR A 164 -2.52 22.56 -15.00
C TYR A 164 -3.65 22.59 -13.95
N SER A 165 -3.39 23.11 -12.75
CA SER A 165 -4.46 23.50 -11.82
C SER A 165 -4.49 25.02 -11.67
N CYS A 166 -4.90 25.69 -12.76
CA CYS A 166 -5.41 27.06 -12.78
C CYS A 166 -6.84 27.00 -13.33
#